data_AF-A0A0P0VJM7-F1
#
_entry.id   AF-A0A0P0VJM7-F1
#
_cell.length_a   1.000
_cell.length_b   1.000
_cell.length_c   1.000
_cell.angle_alpha   90.00
_cell.angle_beta   90.00
_cell.angle_gamma   90.00
#
_symmetry.space_group_name_H-M   'P 1'
#
loop_
_entity.id
_entity.type
_entity.pdbx_description
1 polymer ?
#
loop_
_entity_poly.entity_id
_entity_poly.type
_entity_poly.pdbx_seq_one_letter_code
_entity_poly.pdbx_strand_id
1 'polypeptide(L)'
;VRSKILSEEFGWDKDLAKKIWCFGPETTGPNMVVDMCKGVQYLNEIKDSVVAGFQWASKEGALAEENMRGICFEVCDVVLHADAIHRGGGQVIPTARRVIYASQLTAKPRLLEPVYLVEIQAPENALGGIYGVLNQKRGHVFEEMQRPGTPLYNIKAYLPVIESFGFSSQLRAATSGQAFPQCVFDHWDMMTSDPLEAGSQASTLVQDIRKRKGLKEQMTPLSDFEDKL
;
A
#
# COMPACT_ATOMS: atom_id res chain seq x y z
N VAL A 1 19.17 -17.56 4.60
CA VAL A 1 18.43 -17.60 3.32
C VAL A 1 17.88 -16.22 2.97
N ARG A 2 16.99 -15.62 3.77
CA ARG A 2 16.42 -14.28 3.54
C ARG A 2 17.45 -13.18 3.23
N SER A 3 18.47 -13.01 4.07
CA SER A 3 19.48 -11.95 3.87
C SER A 3 20.33 -12.13 2.62
N LYS A 4 20.48 -13.37 2.15
CA LYS A 4 21.20 -13.67 0.91
C LYS A 4 20.37 -13.23 -0.30
N ILE A 5 19.09 -13.61 -0.34
CA ILE A 5 18.14 -13.23 -1.40
C ILE A 5 18.04 -11.70 -1.50
N LEU A 6 17.78 -11.01 -0.38
CA LEU A 6 17.63 -9.55 -0.39
C LEU A 6 18.90 -8.83 -0.87
N SER A 7 20.08 -9.36 -0.55
CA SER A 7 21.35 -8.75 -0.97
C SER A 7 21.72 -9.07 -2.41
N GLU A 8 21.61 -10.33 -2.83
CA GLU A 8 22.06 -10.79 -4.14
C GLU A 8 21.07 -10.46 -5.27
N GLU A 9 19.76 -10.55 -5.01
CA GLU A 9 18.72 -10.34 -6.03
C GLU A 9 18.16 -8.92 -6.02
N PHE A 10 18.07 -8.29 -4.84
CA PHE A 10 17.43 -6.98 -4.66
C PHE A 10 18.40 -5.86 -4.26
N GLY A 11 19.71 -6.14 -4.21
CA GLY A 11 20.75 -5.14 -3.95
C GLY A 11 20.71 -4.53 -2.54
N TRP A 12 20.05 -5.19 -1.59
CA TRP A 12 19.88 -4.66 -0.24
C TRP A 12 21.12 -4.91 0.63
N ASP A 13 21.31 -4.08 1.65
CA ASP A 13 22.45 -4.22 2.55
C ASP A 13 22.37 -5.55 3.34
N LYS A 14 23.45 -6.33 3.25
CA LYS A 14 23.50 -7.69 3.82
C LYS A 14 23.40 -7.70 5.35
N ASP A 15 23.93 -6.68 6.01
CA ASP A 15 23.92 -6.57 7.47
C ASP A 15 22.58 -6.04 7.97
N LEU A 16 21.96 -5.09 7.25
CA LEU A 16 20.58 -4.66 7.52
C LEU A 16 19.59 -5.81 7.32
N ALA A 17 19.81 -6.64 6.30
CA ALA A 17 18.93 -7.78 6.04
C ALA A 17 18.90 -8.84 7.15
N LYS A 18 19.97 -8.93 7.95
CA LYS A 18 20.02 -9.78 9.14
C LYS A 18 19.29 -9.16 10.35
N LYS A 19 19.14 -7.82 10.35
CA LYS A 19 18.54 -7.04 11.44
C LYS A 19 17.05 -6.77 11.28
N ILE A 20 16.39 -7.33 10.27
CA ILE A 20 14.92 -7.31 10.20
C ILE A 20 14.34 -8.03 11.42
N TRP A 21 13.57 -7.29 12.22
CA TRP A 21 12.85 -7.81 13.37
C TRP A 21 11.60 -8.58 12.97
N CYS A 22 10.76 -8.01 12.10
CA CYS A 22 9.54 -8.66 11.64
C CYS A 22 9.04 -8.07 10.31
N PHE A 23 8.11 -8.81 9.69
CA PHE A 23 7.25 -8.32 8.61
C PHE A 23 5.85 -8.03 9.16
N GLY A 24 5.04 -7.23 8.46
CA GLY A 24 3.70 -6.87 8.94
C GLY A 24 2.79 -6.29 7.85
N PRO A 25 1.46 -6.29 8.02
CA PRO A 25 0.74 -6.89 9.14
C PRO A 25 0.76 -8.43 9.11
N GLU A 26 0.29 -9.06 10.19
CA GLU A 26 0.12 -10.53 10.31
C GLU A 26 1.39 -11.33 10.04
N THR A 27 2.56 -10.77 10.39
CA THR A 27 3.90 -11.37 10.21
C THR A 27 4.31 -11.71 8.78
N THR A 28 3.45 -11.45 7.79
CA THR A 28 3.63 -11.84 6.37
C THR A 28 3.46 -10.68 5.41
N GLY A 29 2.84 -9.58 5.85
CA GLY A 29 2.61 -8.41 5.03
C GLY A 29 3.91 -7.75 4.55
N PRO A 30 3.85 -7.01 3.43
CA PRO A 30 5.02 -6.45 2.75
C PRO A 30 5.50 -5.13 3.38
N ASN A 31 5.60 -5.09 4.70
CA ASN A 31 6.23 -4.01 5.45
C ASN A 31 7.24 -4.64 6.39
N MET A 32 8.29 -3.92 6.78
CA MET A 32 9.31 -4.46 7.67
C MET A 32 9.80 -3.44 8.70
N VAL A 33 10.26 -3.96 9.84
CA VAL A 33 11.01 -3.20 10.85
C VAL A 33 12.44 -3.71 10.87
N VAL A 34 13.40 -2.79 10.79
CA VAL A 34 14.84 -3.05 10.79
C VAL A 34 15.48 -2.32 11.96
N ASP A 35 16.34 -3.03 12.69
CA ASP A 35 17.13 -2.46 13.76
C ASP A 35 18.39 -1.77 13.23
N MET A 36 18.50 -0.47 13.50
CA MET A 36 19.65 0.37 13.17
C MET A 36 20.40 0.87 14.42
N CYS A 37 19.97 0.45 15.61
CA CYS A 37 20.51 0.92 16.87
C CYS A 37 21.98 0.50 17.06
N LYS A 38 22.73 1.31 17.81
CA LYS A 38 24.13 1.04 18.18
C LYS A 38 24.34 1.33 19.66
N GLY A 39 24.76 0.32 20.42
CA GLY A 39 25.12 0.51 21.84
C GLY A 39 23.93 0.68 22.80
N VAL A 40 22.71 0.40 22.36
CA VAL A 40 21.51 0.48 23.22
C VAL A 40 21.44 -0.72 24.16
N GLN A 41 21.50 -0.44 25.46
CA GLN A 41 21.31 -1.45 26.50
C GLN A 41 19.83 -1.89 26.55
N TYR A 42 19.60 -3.17 26.87
CA TYR A 42 18.24 -3.74 27.02
C TYR A 42 17.37 -3.74 25.75
N LEU A 43 17.93 -3.44 24.57
CA LEU A 43 17.18 -3.41 23.30
C LEU A 43 16.43 -4.72 23.00
N ASN A 44 17.05 -5.86 23.30
CA ASN A 44 16.44 -7.17 23.09
C ASN A 44 15.22 -7.42 24.00
N GLU A 45 15.13 -6.76 25.16
CA GLU A 45 14.00 -6.94 26.09
C GLU A 45 12.71 -6.27 25.57
N ILE A 46 12.85 -5.21 24.77
CA ILE A 46 11.71 -4.46 24.24
C ILE A 46 11.29 -4.92 22.84
N LYS A 47 12.09 -5.77 22.18
CA LYS A 47 11.88 -6.18 20.79
C LYS A 47 10.47 -6.70 20.54
N ASP A 48 9.98 -7.60 21.39
CA ASP A 48 8.64 -8.19 21.23
C ASP A 48 7.54 -7.14 21.37
N SER A 49 7.74 -6.14 22.22
CA SER A 49 6.80 -5.02 22.38
C SER A 49 6.81 -4.10 21.17
N VAL A 50 7.97 -3.81 20.58
CA VAL A 50 8.05 -3.03 19.34
C VAL A 50 7.41 -3.79 18.18
N VAL A 51 7.69 -5.10 18.06
CA VAL A 51 7.05 -5.98 17.06
C VAL A 51 5.54 -5.95 17.22
N ALA A 52 4.99 -6.08 18.44
CA ALA A 52 3.56 -6.00 18.69
C ALA A 52 2.97 -4.63 18.30
N GLY A 53 3.63 -3.53 18.67
CA GLY A 53 3.23 -2.18 18.25
C GLY A 53 3.22 -2.02 16.74
N PHE A 54 4.20 -2.60 16.04
CA PHE A 54 4.26 -2.59 14.59
C PHE A 54 3.20 -3.47 13.93
N GLN A 55 2.90 -4.66 14.44
CA GLN A 55 1.81 -5.49 13.89
C GLN A 55 0.47 -4.74 13.93
N TRP A 56 0.23 -3.99 15.00
CA TRP A 56 -0.94 -3.14 15.09
C TRP A 56 -0.88 -1.96 14.12
N ALA A 57 0.21 -1.18 14.15
CA ALA A 57 0.35 0.00 13.30
C ALA A 57 0.29 -0.34 11.81
N SER A 58 0.93 -1.43 11.38
CA SER A 58 0.91 -1.88 9.98
C SER A 58 -0.45 -2.41 9.51
N LYS A 59 -1.32 -2.81 10.43
CA LYS A 59 -2.72 -3.18 10.15
C LYS A 59 -3.63 -1.95 10.08
N GLU A 60 -3.37 -0.94 10.91
CA GLU A 60 -4.17 0.29 11.00
C GLU A 60 -3.27 1.50 10.73
N GLY A 61 -3.03 1.86 9.47
CA GLY A 61 -2.15 2.98 9.13
C GLY A 61 -2.70 4.36 9.49
N ALA A 62 -1.81 5.36 9.60
CA ALA A 62 -2.11 6.69 10.14
C ALA A 62 -3.14 7.50 9.32
N LEU A 63 -3.22 7.27 8.00
CA LEU A 63 -4.11 8.04 7.12
C LEU A 63 -5.59 7.74 7.39
N ALA A 64 -5.98 6.47 7.32
CA ALA A 64 -7.38 6.04 7.35
C ALA A 64 -7.59 4.66 7.99
N GLU A 65 -6.64 4.19 8.82
CA GLU A 65 -6.64 2.84 9.40
C GLU A 65 -6.76 1.73 8.35
N GLU A 66 -6.09 1.91 7.21
CA GLU A 66 -5.92 0.88 6.18
C GLU A 66 -4.60 0.15 6.40
N ASN A 67 -4.53 -1.10 5.93
CA ASN A 67 -3.28 -1.88 5.99
C ASN A 67 -2.17 -1.13 5.25
N MET A 68 -1.01 -0.98 5.89
CA MET A 68 0.19 -0.46 5.26
C MET A 68 0.71 -1.45 4.21
N ARG A 69 1.43 -0.96 3.20
CA ARG A 69 2.08 -1.79 2.19
C ARG A 69 3.34 -1.12 1.66
N GLY A 70 4.43 -1.87 1.59
CA GLY A 70 5.68 -1.44 0.97
C GLY A 70 6.54 -0.51 1.84
N ILE A 71 6.35 -0.49 3.17
CA ILE A 71 7.07 0.43 4.06
C ILE A 71 8.19 -0.30 4.83
N CYS A 72 9.39 0.27 4.82
CA CYS A 72 10.51 -0.13 5.66
C CYS A 72 10.68 0.89 6.79
N PHE A 73 10.53 0.44 8.04
CA PHE A 73 10.75 1.26 9.24
C PHE A 73 12.12 0.93 9.83
N GLU A 74 12.92 1.95 10.05
CA GLU A 74 14.26 1.82 10.64
C GLU A 74 14.23 2.35 12.08
N VAL A 75 14.55 1.49 13.05
CA VAL A 75 14.67 1.88 14.45
C VAL A 75 16.08 2.42 14.67
N CYS A 76 16.23 3.75 14.57
CA CYS A 76 17.53 4.42 14.60
C CYS A 76 18.18 4.42 15.99
N ASP A 77 17.41 4.71 17.04
CA ASP A 77 17.88 4.76 18.42
C ASP A 77 16.72 4.54 19.40
N VAL A 78 17.04 4.11 20.63
CA VAL A 78 16.07 3.96 21.71
C VAL A 78 16.71 4.32 23.05
N VAL A 79 16.07 5.24 23.78
CA VAL A 79 16.43 5.54 25.17
C VAL A 79 15.46 4.85 26.11
N LEU A 80 16.00 4.06 27.03
CA LEU A 80 15.24 3.18 27.90
C LEU A 80 15.52 3.50 29.38
N HIS A 81 14.48 3.47 30.21
CA HIS A 81 14.62 3.59 31.66
C HIS A 81 15.54 2.48 32.22
N ALA A 82 16.26 2.67 33.33
CA ALA A 82 17.19 1.65 33.86
C ALA A 82 16.47 0.41 34.43
N ASP A 83 15.33 0.59 35.08
CA ASP A 83 14.56 -0.51 35.69
C ASP A 83 13.53 -1.13 34.73
N ALA A 84 13.52 -2.46 34.65
CA ALA A 84 12.66 -3.21 33.73
C ALA A 84 11.15 -3.02 34.00
N ILE A 85 10.76 -2.70 35.23
CA ILE A 85 9.36 -2.43 35.61
C ILE A 85 8.78 -1.23 34.86
N HIS A 86 9.63 -0.30 34.42
CA HIS A 86 9.24 0.89 33.66
C HIS A 86 9.37 0.70 32.13
N ARG A 87 9.72 -0.50 31.66
CA ARG A 87 9.88 -0.85 30.24
C ARG A 87 8.95 -1.96 29.76
N GLY A 88 7.90 -2.26 30.53
CA GLY A 88 6.91 -3.26 30.14
C GLY A 88 6.18 -2.89 28.85
N GLY A 89 5.52 -3.87 28.23
CA GLY A 89 4.81 -3.68 26.96
C GLY A 89 3.76 -2.57 26.98
N GLY A 90 3.13 -2.30 28.13
CA GLY A 90 2.19 -1.18 28.30
C GLY A 90 2.81 0.21 28.08
N GLN A 91 4.13 0.35 28.22
CA GLN A 91 4.87 1.59 27.93
C GLN A 91 5.45 1.59 26.51
N VAL A 92 6.03 0.46 26.10
CA VAL A 92 6.75 0.36 24.82
C VAL A 92 5.79 0.26 23.62
N ILE A 93 4.70 -0.52 23.71
CA ILE A 93 3.79 -0.76 22.58
C ILE A 93 3.15 0.57 22.11
N PRO A 94 2.57 1.41 22.99
CA PRO A 94 2.01 2.68 22.55
C PRO A 94 3.07 3.63 21.98
N THR A 95 4.26 3.65 22.58
CA THR A 95 5.39 4.47 22.11
C THR A 95 5.83 4.05 20.71
N ALA A 96 6.02 2.74 20.47
CA ALA A 96 6.34 2.19 19.17
C ALA A 96 5.27 2.52 18.12
N ARG A 97 3.99 2.39 18.47
CA ARG A 97 2.88 2.72 17.55
C ARG A 97 2.87 4.21 17.18
N ARG A 98 3.05 5.10 18.16
CA ARG A 98 3.09 6.55 17.95
C ARG A 98 4.23 6.95 17.02
N VAL A 99 5.45 6.46 17.28
CA VAL A 99 6.60 6.80 16.44
C VAL A 99 6.46 6.25 15.01
N ILE A 100 5.88 5.05 14.84
CA ILE A 100 5.60 4.49 13.50
C ILE A 100 4.64 5.39 12.71
N TYR A 101 3.60 5.93 13.35
CA TYR A 101 2.69 6.89 12.68
C TYR A 101 3.38 8.22 12.37
N ALA A 102 4.19 8.75 13.27
CA ALA A 102 4.99 9.95 13.00
C ALA A 102 5.94 9.74 11.80
N SER A 103 6.66 8.61 11.77
CA SER A 103 7.53 8.23 10.65
C SER A 103 6.75 8.05 9.35
N GLN A 104 5.56 7.44 9.40
CA GLN A 104 4.72 7.29 8.21
C GLN A 104 4.32 8.65 7.63
N LEU A 105 3.88 9.60 8.47
CA LEU A 105 3.41 10.91 8.03
C LEU A 105 4.55 11.78 7.49
N THR A 106 5.72 11.74 8.13
CA THR A 106 6.92 12.47 7.68
C THR A 106 7.50 11.90 6.38
N ALA A 107 7.28 10.62 6.11
CA ALA A 107 7.66 9.96 4.85
C ALA A 107 6.74 10.31 3.64
N LYS A 108 5.77 11.23 3.79
CA LYS A 108 4.82 11.64 2.74
C LYS A 108 4.08 10.43 2.12
N PRO A 109 3.23 9.75 2.90
CA PRO A 109 2.62 8.50 2.49
C PRO A 109 1.71 8.70 1.27
N ARG A 110 1.48 7.62 0.53
CA ARG A 110 0.61 7.57 -0.65
C ARG A 110 -0.44 6.48 -0.49
N LEU A 111 -1.59 6.66 -1.13
CA LEU A 111 -2.58 5.59 -1.25
C LEU A 111 -2.20 4.67 -2.40
N LEU A 112 -2.49 3.38 -2.24
CA LEU A 112 -2.39 2.41 -3.32
C LEU A 112 -3.81 2.06 -3.78
N GLU A 113 -4.07 2.18 -5.08
CA GLU A 113 -5.31 1.69 -5.69
C GLU A 113 -5.09 0.28 -6.27
N PRO A 114 -6.05 -0.65 -6.13
CA PRO A 114 -5.95 -1.93 -6.78
C PRO A 114 -6.24 -1.77 -8.28
N VAL A 115 -5.52 -2.53 -9.10
CA VAL A 115 -5.62 -2.49 -10.56
C VAL A 115 -5.97 -3.89 -11.08
N TYR A 116 -6.93 -3.95 -12.00
CA TYR A 116 -7.27 -5.14 -12.73
C TYR A 116 -6.43 -5.27 -13.99
N LEU A 117 -5.98 -6.49 -14.28
CA LEU A 117 -5.70 -6.92 -15.64
C LEU A 117 -7.02 -7.29 -16.31
N VAL A 118 -7.35 -6.56 -17.36
CA VAL A 118 -8.55 -6.76 -18.16
C VAL A 118 -8.16 -7.40 -19.48
N GLU A 119 -8.72 -8.57 -19.77
CA GLU A 119 -8.64 -9.20 -21.09
C GLU A 119 -9.99 -9.04 -21.81
N ILE A 120 -9.96 -8.53 -23.04
CA ILE A 120 -11.15 -8.28 -23.84
C ILE A 120 -10.98 -8.98 -25.19
N GLN A 121 -11.97 -9.79 -25.56
CA GLN A 121 -12.04 -10.40 -26.88
C GLN A 121 -13.14 -9.73 -27.69
N ALA A 122 -12.81 -9.24 -28.87
CA ALA A 122 -13.76 -8.55 -29.75
C ALA A 122 -13.29 -8.58 -31.22
N PRO A 123 -14.22 -8.43 -32.17
CA PRO A 123 -13.87 -8.24 -33.58
C PRO A 123 -13.24 -6.85 -33.84
N GLU A 124 -12.50 -6.72 -34.95
CA GLU A 124 -11.75 -5.49 -35.31
C GLU A 124 -12.61 -4.22 -35.32
N ASN A 125 -13.84 -4.31 -35.79
CA ASN A 125 -14.78 -3.19 -35.86
C ASN A 125 -15.18 -2.63 -34.48
N ALA A 126 -14.99 -3.40 -33.41
CA ALA A 126 -15.30 -3.00 -32.04
C ALA A 126 -14.11 -2.37 -31.30
N LEU A 127 -12.89 -2.42 -31.85
CA LEU A 127 -11.66 -1.93 -31.20
C LEU A 127 -11.78 -0.46 -30.80
N GLY A 128 -12.29 0.39 -31.70
CA GLY A 128 -12.46 1.83 -31.41
C GLY A 128 -13.34 2.10 -30.19
N GLY A 129 -14.38 1.30 -29.98
CA GLY A 129 -15.24 1.39 -28.80
C GLY A 129 -14.52 0.97 -27.51
N ILE A 130 -13.66 -0.05 -27.58
CA ILE A 130 -12.86 -0.52 -26.45
C ILE A 130 -11.87 0.55 -26.00
N TYR A 131 -11.10 1.11 -26.94
CA TYR A 131 -10.17 2.20 -26.66
C TYR A 131 -10.86 3.43 -26.08
N GLY A 132 -12.04 3.79 -26.62
CA GLY A 132 -12.83 4.90 -26.11
C GLY A 132 -13.24 4.72 -24.64
N VAL A 133 -13.75 3.55 -24.28
CA VAL A 133 -14.18 3.26 -22.89
C VAL A 133 -12.98 3.16 -21.95
N LEU A 134 -11.89 2.49 -22.34
CA LEU A 134 -10.70 2.38 -21.51
C LEU A 134 -10.09 3.76 -21.22
N ASN A 135 -9.95 4.63 -22.24
CA ASN A 135 -9.40 5.98 -22.05
C ASN A 135 -10.24 6.84 -21.09
N GLN A 136 -11.57 6.74 -21.14
CA GLN A 136 -12.46 7.44 -20.21
C GLN A 136 -12.32 6.95 -18.76
N LYS A 137 -11.85 5.71 -18.58
CA LYS A 137 -11.74 5.00 -17.30
C LYS A 137 -10.30 4.89 -16.79
N ARG A 138 -9.39 5.74 -17.27
CA ARG A 138 -7.94 5.70 -16.95
C ARG A 138 -7.29 4.34 -17.26
N GLY A 139 -7.86 3.57 -18.17
CA GLY A 139 -7.34 2.29 -18.59
C GLY A 139 -6.12 2.45 -19.51
N HIS A 140 -5.16 1.54 -19.38
CA HIS A 140 -3.94 1.53 -20.19
C HIS A 140 -3.81 0.22 -20.95
N VAL A 141 -3.98 0.26 -22.28
CA VAL A 141 -3.76 -0.89 -23.17
C VAL A 141 -2.26 -1.07 -23.39
N PHE A 142 -1.75 -2.27 -23.16
CA PHE A 142 -0.33 -2.59 -23.36
C PHE A 142 -0.10 -3.78 -24.31
N GLU A 143 -1.14 -4.57 -24.59
CA GLU A 143 -1.07 -5.70 -25.53
C GLU A 143 -2.32 -5.72 -26.39
N GLU A 144 -2.12 -5.80 -27.70
CA GLU A 144 -3.16 -6.06 -28.69
C GLU A 144 -2.66 -7.16 -29.62
N MET A 145 -3.39 -8.28 -29.69
CA MET A 145 -2.99 -9.42 -30.51
C MET A 145 -4.19 -9.92 -31.32
N GLN A 146 -4.02 -9.97 -32.64
CA GLN A 146 -4.99 -10.62 -33.51
C GLN A 146 -4.88 -12.14 -33.35
N ARG A 147 -6.02 -12.81 -33.15
CA ARG A 147 -6.06 -14.28 -33.07
C ARG A 147 -5.96 -14.87 -34.48
N PRO A 148 -4.87 -15.58 -34.81
CA PRO A 148 -4.64 -16.06 -36.18
C PRO A 148 -5.79 -16.94 -36.68
N GLY A 149 -6.23 -16.70 -37.91
CA GLY A 149 -7.32 -17.43 -38.54
C GLY A 149 -8.73 -17.00 -38.11
N THR A 150 -8.88 -15.94 -37.31
CA THR A 150 -10.19 -15.38 -36.92
C THR A 150 -10.19 -13.85 -37.00
N PRO A 151 -11.35 -13.18 -37.15
CA PRO A 151 -11.44 -11.71 -37.10
C PRO A 151 -11.37 -11.14 -35.67
N LEU A 152 -11.03 -11.97 -34.67
CA LEU A 152 -11.00 -11.58 -33.26
C LEU A 152 -9.64 -11.03 -32.85
N TYR A 153 -9.68 -10.03 -31.99
CA TYR A 153 -8.55 -9.45 -31.30
C TYR A 153 -8.68 -9.72 -29.80
N ASN A 154 -7.54 -10.02 -29.18
CA ASN A 154 -7.39 -10.08 -27.73
C ASN A 154 -6.63 -8.82 -27.30
N ILE A 155 -7.27 -8.02 -26.45
CA ILE A 155 -6.69 -6.81 -25.87
C ILE A 155 -6.45 -7.05 -24.40
N LYS A 156 -5.26 -6.71 -23.90
CA LYS A 156 -4.98 -6.62 -22.47
C LYS A 156 -4.73 -5.19 -22.05
N ALA A 157 -5.35 -4.81 -20.95
CA ALA A 157 -5.23 -3.48 -20.39
C ALA A 157 -5.19 -3.52 -18.87
N TYR A 158 -4.57 -2.51 -18.27
CA TYR A 158 -4.72 -2.21 -16.85
C TYR A 158 -5.92 -1.29 -16.64
N LEU A 159 -6.74 -1.58 -15.63
CA LEU A 159 -7.92 -0.79 -15.26
C LEU A 159 -7.98 -0.62 -13.75
N PRO A 160 -7.97 0.62 -13.22
CA PRO A 160 -8.19 0.85 -11.80
C PRO A 160 -9.54 0.29 -11.34
N VAL A 161 -9.58 -0.43 -10.21
CA VAL A 161 -10.80 -1.09 -9.72
C VAL A 161 -11.91 -0.08 -9.43
N ILE A 162 -11.58 1.12 -8.97
CA ILE A 162 -12.58 2.18 -8.72
C ILE A 162 -13.29 2.62 -10.01
N GLU A 163 -12.62 2.47 -11.16
CA GLU A 163 -13.17 2.83 -12.47
C GLU A 163 -13.96 1.70 -13.12
N SER A 164 -13.81 0.46 -12.61
CA SER A 164 -14.46 -0.73 -13.18
C SER A 164 -15.98 -0.77 -12.94
N PHE A 165 -16.51 0.04 -12.02
CA PHE A 165 -17.95 0.14 -11.79
C PHE A 165 -18.66 0.64 -13.06
N GLY A 166 -19.58 -0.18 -13.57
CA GLY A 166 -20.30 0.09 -14.82
C GLY A 166 -19.48 -0.14 -16.11
N PHE A 167 -18.22 -0.62 -16.00
CA PHE A 167 -17.34 -0.85 -17.13
C PHE A 167 -17.94 -1.83 -18.14
N SER A 168 -18.42 -2.99 -17.70
CA SER A 168 -18.99 -4.01 -18.61
C SER A 168 -20.21 -3.49 -19.38
N SER A 169 -21.08 -2.69 -18.77
CA SER A 169 -22.23 -2.10 -19.45
C SER A 169 -21.83 -1.04 -20.47
N GLN A 170 -20.87 -0.17 -20.14
CA GLN A 170 -20.37 0.86 -21.04
C GLN A 170 -19.62 0.24 -22.22
N LEU A 171 -18.79 -0.77 -21.96
CA LEU A 171 -18.08 -1.54 -22.99
C LEU A 171 -19.06 -2.23 -23.93
N ARG A 172 -20.11 -2.89 -23.39
CA ARG A 172 -21.15 -3.53 -24.18
C ARG A 172 -21.86 -2.53 -25.09
N ALA A 173 -22.21 -1.35 -24.58
CA ALA A 173 -22.86 -0.30 -25.36
C ALA A 173 -21.95 0.23 -26.48
N ALA A 174 -20.69 0.52 -26.17
CA ALA A 174 -19.71 1.05 -27.13
C ALA A 174 -19.31 0.04 -28.23
N THR A 175 -19.51 -1.26 -27.98
CA THR A 175 -19.13 -2.34 -28.90
C THR A 175 -20.34 -3.07 -29.49
N SER A 176 -21.55 -2.54 -29.34
CA SER A 176 -22.79 -3.19 -29.77
C SER A 176 -22.96 -4.64 -29.26
N GLY A 177 -22.41 -4.91 -28.07
CA GLY A 177 -22.44 -6.22 -27.43
C GLY A 177 -21.43 -7.24 -27.94
N GLN A 178 -20.45 -6.80 -28.73
CA GLN A 178 -19.45 -7.69 -29.34
C GLN A 178 -18.19 -7.91 -28.48
N ALA A 179 -18.00 -7.13 -27.41
CA ALA A 179 -16.88 -7.28 -26.49
C ALA A 179 -17.32 -7.83 -25.13
N PHE A 180 -16.53 -8.76 -24.59
CA PHE A 180 -16.73 -9.32 -23.25
C PHE A 180 -15.44 -9.18 -22.44
N PRO A 181 -15.46 -8.41 -21.33
CA PRO A 181 -14.27 -8.23 -20.51
C PRO A 181 -14.17 -9.33 -19.45
N GLN A 182 -12.94 -9.80 -19.23
CA GLN A 182 -12.56 -10.61 -18.07
C GLN A 182 -11.58 -9.78 -17.23
N CYS A 183 -11.86 -9.62 -15.94
CA CYS A 183 -11.03 -8.84 -15.02
C CYS A 183 -10.48 -9.76 -13.94
N VAL A 184 -9.17 -9.69 -13.71
CA VAL A 184 -8.51 -10.34 -12.58
C VAL A 184 -7.64 -9.31 -11.86
N PHE A 185 -7.55 -9.41 -10.52
CA PHE A 185 -6.61 -8.57 -9.78
C PHE A 185 -5.19 -8.85 -10.28
N ASP A 186 -4.44 -7.78 -10.56
CA ASP A 186 -3.07 -7.89 -11.01
C ASP A 186 -2.11 -7.32 -9.97
N HIS A 187 -2.19 -6.01 -9.71
CA HIS A 187 -1.28 -5.35 -8.80
C HIS A 187 -1.91 -4.18 -8.05
N TRP A 188 -1.14 -3.64 -7.11
CA TRP A 188 -1.42 -2.39 -6.44
C TRP A 188 -0.59 -1.30 -7.11
N ASP A 189 -1.23 -0.21 -7.49
CA ASP A 189 -0.56 0.93 -8.10
C ASP A 189 -0.69 2.17 -7.20
N MET A 190 0.29 3.07 -7.29
CA MET A 190 0.34 4.27 -6.45
C MET A 190 -0.54 5.36 -7.02
N MET A 191 -1.45 5.88 -6.20
CA MET A 191 -2.23 7.06 -6.57
C MET A 191 -1.31 8.27 -6.72
N THR A 192 -1.51 9.03 -7.80
CA THR A 192 -0.71 10.22 -8.12
C THR A 192 -1.00 11.42 -7.22
N SER A 193 -2.23 11.51 -6.69
CA SER A 193 -2.64 12.61 -5.81
C SER A 193 -2.13 12.42 -4.37
N ASP A 194 -1.72 13.53 -3.74
CA ASP A 194 -1.17 13.51 -2.38
C ASP A 194 -2.30 13.48 -1.33
N PRO A 195 -2.41 12.45 -0.46
CA PRO A 195 -3.45 12.41 0.57
C PRO A 195 -3.33 13.53 1.62
N LEU A 196 -2.14 14.13 1.78
CA LEU A 196 -1.91 15.24 2.72
C LEU A 196 -2.27 16.62 2.15
N GLU A 197 -2.46 16.72 0.83
CA GLU A 197 -2.85 17.97 0.17
C GLU A 197 -4.38 18.15 0.25
N ALA A 198 -4.82 19.19 0.95
CA ALA A 198 -6.25 19.47 1.12
C ALA A 198 -6.95 19.69 -0.23
N GLY A 199 -8.06 18.98 -0.46
CA GLY A 199 -8.84 19.05 -1.69
C GLY A 199 -8.34 18.16 -2.82
N SER A 200 -7.25 17.42 -2.64
CA SER A 200 -6.83 16.40 -3.60
C SER A 200 -7.82 15.22 -3.64
N GLN A 201 -7.79 14.45 -4.72
CA GLN A 201 -8.60 13.23 -4.86
C GLN A 201 -8.30 12.22 -3.73
N ALA A 202 -7.00 11.98 -3.46
CA ALA A 202 -6.59 11.10 -2.37
C ALA A 202 -7.03 11.62 -0.99
N SER A 203 -6.94 12.93 -0.74
CA SER A 203 -7.37 13.53 0.53
C SER A 203 -8.87 13.36 0.75
N THR A 204 -9.67 13.58 -0.29
CA THR A 204 -11.13 13.35 -0.27
C THR A 204 -11.45 11.89 0.03
N LEU A 205 -10.76 10.96 -0.64
CA LEU A 205 -10.93 9.53 -0.42
C LEU A 205 -10.58 9.11 1.02
N VAL A 206 -9.50 9.65 1.58
CA VAL A 206 -9.15 9.44 3.00
C VAL A 206 -10.28 9.91 3.91
N GLN A 207 -10.81 11.11 3.70
CA GLN A 207 -11.91 11.65 4.51
C GLN A 207 -13.17 10.78 4.44
N ASP A 208 -13.54 10.31 3.25
CA ASP A 208 -14.69 9.42 3.05
C ASP A 208 -14.51 8.08 3.77
N ILE A 209 -13.32 7.48 3.69
CA ILE A 209 -13.00 6.23 4.40
C ILE A 209 -13.10 6.45 5.91
N ARG A 210 -12.53 7.54 6.42
CA ARG A 210 -12.56 7.88 7.85
C ARG A 210 -13.98 8.07 8.35
N LYS A 211 -14.79 8.84 7.63
CA LYS A 211 -16.21 9.06 7.92
C LYS A 211 -16.99 7.74 7.95
N ARG A 212 -16.79 6.88 6.95
CA ARG A 212 -17.43 5.55 6.87
C ARG A 212 -17.04 4.64 8.06
N LYS A 213 -15.80 4.74 8.54
CA LYS A 213 -15.31 3.99 9.71
C LYS A 213 -15.69 4.61 11.05
N GLY A 214 -16.33 5.79 11.07
CA GLY A 214 -16.65 6.52 12.31
C GLY A 214 -15.43 7.17 12.98
N LEU A 215 -14.34 7.39 12.23
CA LEU A 215 -13.15 8.09 12.70
C LEU A 215 -13.36 9.61 12.60
N LYS A 216 -12.51 10.39 13.29
CA LYS A 216 -12.46 11.85 13.09
C LYS A 216 -12.17 12.15 11.62
N GLU A 217 -12.99 12.97 10.96
CA GLU A 217 -12.84 13.27 9.52
C GLU A 217 -11.45 13.86 9.21
N GLN A 218 -10.98 14.78 10.06
CA GLN A 218 -9.62 15.29 9.99
C GLN A 218 -8.61 14.23 10.45
N MET A 219 -7.51 14.11 9.70
CA MET A 219 -6.38 13.28 10.10
C MET A 219 -5.75 13.82 11.39
N THR A 220 -5.28 12.91 12.23
CA THR A 220 -4.53 13.28 13.42
C THR A 220 -3.25 14.01 12.99
N PRO A 221 -3.00 15.23 13.48
CA PRO A 221 -1.83 15.99 13.08
C PRO A 221 -0.55 15.33 13.58
N LEU A 222 0.56 15.53 12.86
CA LEU A 222 1.87 15.00 13.22
C LEU A 222 2.29 15.40 14.65
N SER A 223 1.92 16.60 15.10
CA SER A 223 2.18 17.12 16.44
C SER A 223 1.62 16.25 17.57
N ASP A 224 0.57 15.48 17.31
CA ASP A 224 -0.02 14.60 18.32
C ASP A 224 0.80 13.32 18.48
N PHE A 225 1.68 13.00 17.52
CA PHE A 225 2.58 11.84 17.55
C PHE A 225 4.03 12.21 17.89
N GLU A 226 4.45 13.44 17.60
CA GLU A 226 5.79 13.95 17.91
C GLU A 226 5.87 14.47 19.34
N ASP A 227 6.80 13.90 20.10
CA ASP A 227 7.15 14.39 21.43
C ASP A 227 8.48 15.16 21.31
N LYS A 228 8.43 16.49 21.47
CA LYS A 228 9.63 17.35 21.46
C LYS A 228 10.28 17.34 22.85
N LEU A 229 11.61 17.20 22.86
CA LEU A 229 12.45 17.32 24.06
C LEU A 229 12.54 18.77 24.54
#